data_AF-T0RVZ3-F1
#
_entry.id   AF-T0RVZ3-F1
#
_cell.length_a   1.000
_cell.length_b   1.000
_cell.length_c   1.000
_cell.angle_alpha   90.00
_cell.angle_beta   90.00
_cell.angle_gamma   90.00
#
_symmetry.space_group_name_H-M   'P 1'
#
loop_
_entity.id
_entity.type
_entity.pdbx_description
1 polymer ?
#
loop_
_entity_poly.entity_id
_entity_poly.type
_entity_poly.pdbx_seq_one_letter_code
_entity_poly.pdbx_strand_id
1 'polypeptide(L)'
;MGRKKSKKSGRKKQRLSNGLSNGLSNGQPKDLRNGRHKSSNVEMQSSQLDTTAEASTPTAAPPTFAVMDGALTLGGLAAAAKVFCAHDGEMSPMLIARNVPLVAWLKDATLNARQFHVILWGTFKGDPRDPATLAAIYIARRTPGPAHQQALGNTMMDLARQAINFPDAFYVGPCEGLTLGNGEVSEPDMAIFQRIDGLRCIAHPCLVMELDHENRSFPVLEKWTKEYISVQIHTAVGVKIFGDQDGEVGRFGAVALMYVLGEDGAATLRFAASIGTAPLTPESMRGMSDEVRAAMQHFEDGVAHEAALHHVRWAHPTLAPPRIELTVDDLWYQDEDNLLGAAPPNLTSLFIDLYTVAMSAYSAMT
;
A
#
# COMPACT_ATOMS: atom_id res chain seq x y z
N MET A 1 -49.98 -42.24 -13.45
CA MET A 1 -51.11 -41.44 -13.96
C MET A 1 -50.83 -39.96 -13.68
N GLY A 2 -51.10 -39.06 -14.63
CA GLY A 2 -51.22 -37.62 -14.35
C GLY A 2 -50.10 -36.69 -14.85
N ARG A 3 -49.99 -36.51 -16.17
CA ARG A 3 -49.25 -35.43 -16.88
C ARG A 3 -49.88 -34.03 -16.66
N LYS A 4 -49.04 -32.99 -16.68
CA LYS A 4 -49.19 -31.67 -17.38
C LYS A 4 -47.80 -30.98 -17.37
N LYS A 5 -46.97 -30.96 -18.44
CA LYS A 5 -46.96 -30.07 -19.64
C LYS A 5 -47.37 -28.63 -19.33
N SER A 6 -46.73 -27.54 -19.79
CA SER A 6 -45.45 -27.19 -20.45
C SER A 6 -45.52 -25.66 -20.64
N LYS A 7 -44.40 -24.92 -20.68
CA LYS A 7 -44.21 -23.85 -21.68
C LYS A 7 -42.74 -23.42 -21.79
N LYS A 8 -42.13 -23.85 -22.90
CA LYS A 8 -40.95 -23.26 -23.54
C LYS A 8 -41.28 -21.83 -23.98
N SER A 9 -40.32 -20.92 -23.84
CA SER A 9 -40.17 -19.76 -24.71
C SER A 9 -38.69 -19.61 -25.02
N GLY A 10 -38.34 -19.77 -26.29
CA GLY A 10 -37.03 -19.46 -26.85
C GLY A 10 -37.20 -18.46 -27.97
N ARG A 11 -36.29 -17.48 -28.05
CA ARG A 11 -35.92 -16.62 -29.19
C ARG A 11 -34.97 -15.55 -28.62
N LYS A 12 -33.90 -15.08 -29.27
CA LYS A 12 -33.44 -15.21 -30.65
C LYS A 12 -31.98 -14.74 -30.67
N LYS A 13 -31.09 -15.46 -31.35
CA LYS A 13 -29.78 -14.94 -31.78
C LYS A 13 -29.99 -13.71 -32.66
N GLN A 14 -29.23 -12.65 -32.43
CA GLN A 14 -28.95 -11.64 -33.44
C GLN A 14 -27.43 -11.41 -33.51
N ARG A 15 -26.84 -12.03 -34.54
CA ARG A 15 -25.60 -11.58 -35.18
C ARG A 15 -25.90 -10.23 -35.84
N LEU A 16 -25.04 -9.25 -35.62
CA LEU A 16 -24.83 -8.17 -36.59
C LEU A 16 -23.41 -8.32 -37.11
N SER A 17 -23.33 -8.78 -38.36
CA SER A 17 -22.18 -8.77 -39.23
C SER A 17 -22.40 -7.65 -40.25
N ASN A 18 -21.54 -6.63 -40.23
CA ASN A 18 -21.17 -5.78 -41.36
C ASN A 18 -19.64 -5.65 -41.18
N GLY A 19 -18.74 -6.15 -42.04
CA GLY A 19 -18.86 -6.36 -43.47
C GLY A 19 -18.36 -5.13 -44.22
N LEU A 20 -17.04 -4.91 -44.23
CA LEU A 20 -16.34 -4.20 -45.31
C LEU A 20 -14.99 -4.89 -45.54
N SER A 21 -15.04 -5.87 -46.44
CA SER A 21 -13.90 -6.41 -47.17
C SER A 21 -13.76 -5.67 -48.49
N ASN A 22 -12.54 -5.24 -48.81
CA ASN A 22 -11.92 -5.13 -50.14
C ASN A 22 -10.42 -5.02 -49.82
N GLY A 23 -9.51 -5.93 -50.13
CA GLY A 23 -9.44 -6.83 -51.28
C GLY A 23 -8.54 -6.18 -52.35
N LEU A 24 -7.40 -6.84 -52.63
CA LEU A 24 -6.52 -6.71 -53.81
C LEU A 24 -5.42 -5.62 -53.72
N SER A 25 -4.15 -5.82 -54.10
CA SER A 25 -3.43 -6.99 -54.65
C SER A 25 -1.93 -6.69 -54.81
N ASN A 26 -1.13 -7.77 -54.93
CA ASN A 26 0.12 -7.93 -55.71
C ASN A 26 1.38 -7.18 -55.23
N GLY A 27 2.59 -7.75 -55.20
CA GLY A 27 3.11 -9.04 -55.63
C GLY A 27 4.64 -8.95 -55.58
N GLN A 28 5.33 -10.03 -55.15
CA GLN A 28 6.80 -10.18 -55.26
C GLN A 28 7.21 -10.53 -56.73
N PRO A 29 8.47 -10.95 -57.02
CA PRO A 29 9.71 -10.17 -57.12
C PRO A 29 10.45 -10.44 -58.46
N LYS A 30 11.43 -9.60 -58.84
CA LYS A 30 12.44 -9.84 -59.90
C LYS A 30 13.58 -8.83 -59.70
N ASP A 31 14.87 -9.03 -59.97
CA ASP A 31 15.75 -10.17 -60.23
C ASP A 31 17.17 -9.53 -60.42
N LEU A 32 18.24 -10.32 -60.20
CA LEU A 32 19.57 -10.25 -60.86
C LEU A 32 20.68 -9.23 -60.44
N ARG A 33 21.70 -9.85 -59.79
CA ARG A 33 23.14 -9.99 -60.18
C ARG A 33 24.15 -8.82 -60.13
N ASN A 34 25.17 -9.08 -59.26
CA ASN A 34 26.63 -9.09 -59.45
C ASN A 34 27.41 -7.84 -59.91
N GLY A 35 28.47 -7.49 -59.15
CA GLY A 35 29.71 -6.95 -59.74
C GLY A 35 30.64 -6.10 -58.85
N ARG A 36 31.46 -6.76 -58.02
CA ARG A 36 32.94 -6.59 -57.83
C ARG A 36 33.65 -5.22 -57.82
N HIS A 37 34.63 -5.13 -56.89
CA HIS A 37 35.81 -4.23 -56.78
C HIS A 37 35.54 -2.82 -56.19
N LYS A 38 36.31 -2.27 -55.23
CA LYS A 38 37.78 -2.22 -55.08
C LYS A 38 38.15 -1.77 -53.64
N SER A 39 39.26 -2.30 -53.14
CA SER A 39 39.97 -1.87 -51.93
C SER A 39 40.59 -0.46 -52.08
N SER A 40 40.70 0.30 -50.97
CA SER A 40 41.95 0.82 -50.39
C SER A 40 41.78 2.06 -49.49
N ASN A 41 42.47 2.03 -48.35
CA ASN A 41 43.10 3.12 -47.58
C ASN A 41 42.33 4.40 -47.22
N VAL A 42 42.15 4.63 -45.91
CA VAL A 42 42.45 5.90 -45.20
C VAL A 42 42.89 5.51 -43.78
N GLU A 43 44.19 5.45 -43.49
CA GLU A 43 45.03 6.51 -42.90
C GLU A 43 44.59 6.96 -41.48
N MET A 44 45.44 6.61 -40.51
CA MET A 44 45.42 7.15 -39.15
C MET A 44 45.89 8.60 -39.17
N GLN A 45 45.08 9.52 -38.66
CA GLN A 45 45.58 10.78 -38.10
C GLN A 45 44.89 11.11 -36.78
N SER A 46 45.75 11.23 -35.77
CA SER A 46 45.51 11.74 -34.43
C SER A 46 44.99 13.17 -34.46
N SER A 47 43.94 13.46 -33.70
CA SER A 47 43.70 14.81 -33.18
C SER A 47 42.93 14.77 -31.85
N GLN A 48 43.68 15.15 -30.82
CA GLN A 48 43.30 16.05 -29.73
C GLN A 48 42.12 15.68 -28.82
N LEU A 49 42.49 15.29 -27.60
CA LEU A 49 41.71 15.40 -26.38
C LEU A 49 41.16 16.83 -26.23
N ASP A 50 39.84 16.96 -26.34
CA ASP A 50 39.10 18.05 -25.71
C ASP A 50 38.43 17.49 -24.45
N THR A 51 39.00 17.88 -23.30
CA THR A 51 38.37 17.77 -21.98
C THR A 51 37.12 18.64 -21.94
N THR A 52 35.96 18.06 -22.23
CA THR A 52 34.68 18.63 -21.81
C THR A 52 34.57 18.46 -20.30
N ALA A 53 34.80 19.57 -19.59
CA ALA A 53 34.40 19.73 -18.21
C ALA A 53 32.91 19.39 -18.09
N GLU A 54 32.59 18.34 -17.32
CA GLU A 54 31.25 18.11 -16.82
C GLU A 54 30.84 19.37 -16.05
N ALA A 55 29.92 20.14 -16.64
CA ALA A 55 29.17 21.13 -15.92
C ALA A 55 28.33 20.38 -14.87
N SER A 56 28.91 20.21 -13.68
CA SER A 56 28.17 19.88 -12.47
C SER A 56 27.14 20.98 -12.30
N THR A 57 25.90 20.67 -12.67
CA THR A 57 24.76 21.50 -12.35
C THR A 57 24.76 21.65 -10.83
N PRO A 58 24.70 22.88 -10.29
CA PRO A 58 24.62 23.04 -8.84
C PRO A 58 23.37 22.31 -8.38
N THR A 59 23.54 21.25 -7.59
CA THR A 59 22.46 20.63 -6.82
C THR A 59 21.74 21.76 -6.12
N ALA A 60 20.49 22.03 -6.51
CA ALA A 60 19.70 23.07 -5.89
C ALA A 60 19.74 22.84 -4.38
N ALA A 61 20.06 23.89 -3.61
CA ALA A 61 20.04 23.79 -2.16
C ALA A 61 18.69 23.17 -1.74
N PRO A 62 18.68 22.20 -0.82
CA PRO A 62 17.44 21.56 -0.39
C PRO A 62 16.45 22.67 -0.01
N PRO A 63 15.16 22.53 -0.37
CA PRO A 63 14.17 23.53 -0.05
C PRO A 63 14.24 23.80 1.46
N THR A 64 14.38 25.07 1.84
CA THR A 64 14.37 25.49 3.24
C THR A 64 13.05 26.20 3.51
N PHE A 65 12.55 26.06 4.73
CA PHE A 65 11.39 26.81 5.21
C PHE A 65 11.72 27.42 6.57
N ALA A 66 11.05 28.52 6.90
CA ALA A 66 11.11 29.12 8.23
C ALA A 66 9.93 28.63 9.07
N VAL A 67 10.19 28.19 10.30
CA VAL A 67 9.14 27.90 11.28
C VAL A 67 8.33 29.18 11.50
N MET A 68 7.03 29.09 11.26
CA MET A 68 6.12 30.22 11.41
C MET A 68 5.85 30.52 12.90
N ASP A 69 5.43 31.75 13.19
CA ASP A 69 5.07 32.17 14.54
C ASP A 69 3.75 32.94 14.53
N GLY A 70 2.86 32.62 15.46
CA GLY A 70 1.56 33.29 15.64
C GLY A 70 0.49 32.92 14.61
N ALA A 71 0.85 32.50 13.39
CA ALA A 71 -0.11 32.11 12.36
C ALA A 71 0.45 31.09 11.37
N LEU A 72 -0.41 30.20 10.89
CA LEU A 72 -0.16 29.37 9.72
C LEU A 72 -0.50 30.16 8.45
N THR A 73 0.37 30.08 7.45
CA THR A 73 0.13 30.66 6.13
C THR A 73 0.16 29.58 5.07
N LEU A 74 -0.63 29.74 4.00
CA LEU A 74 -0.65 28.80 2.89
C LEU A 74 0.74 28.65 2.24
N GLY A 75 1.45 29.77 2.04
CA GLY A 75 2.80 29.77 1.46
C GLY A 75 3.83 29.07 2.36
N GLY A 76 3.79 29.32 3.68
CA GLY A 76 4.67 28.65 4.62
C GLY A 76 4.40 27.15 4.72
N LEU A 77 3.12 26.75 4.68
CA LEU A 77 2.72 25.36 4.66
C LEU A 77 3.18 24.64 3.38
N ALA A 78 3.01 25.25 2.21
CA ALA A 78 3.47 24.71 0.93
C ALA A 78 5.00 24.53 0.93
N ALA A 79 5.75 25.51 1.46
CA ALA A 79 7.20 25.43 1.57
C ALA A 79 7.63 24.29 2.50
N ALA A 80 7.03 24.19 3.70
CA ALA A 80 7.34 23.13 4.65
C ALA A 80 6.97 21.74 4.11
N ALA A 81 5.81 21.59 3.46
CA ALA A 81 5.41 20.35 2.83
C ALA A 81 6.39 19.92 1.73
N LYS A 82 6.91 20.86 0.93
CA LYS A 82 7.94 20.56 -0.07
C LYS A 82 9.23 20.00 0.57
N VAL A 83 9.65 20.54 1.72
CA VAL A 83 10.79 20.00 2.47
C VAL A 83 10.50 18.60 2.98
N PHE A 84 9.33 18.41 3.60
CA PHE A 84 8.91 17.13 4.16
C PHE A 84 8.76 16.02 3.10
N CYS A 85 8.17 16.36 1.95
CA CYS A 85 7.96 15.43 0.85
C CYS A 85 9.23 15.15 0.03
N ALA A 86 10.26 16.00 0.12
CA ALA A 86 11.55 15.77 -0.52
C ALA A 86 12.48 14.84 0.30
N HIS A 87 12.11 14.49 1.53
CA HIS A 87 12.91 13.60 2.37
C HIS A 87 12.59 12.14 2.06
N ASP A 88 13.55 11.32 1.68
CA ASP A 88 13.29 9.89 1.49
C ASP A 88 13.32 9.16 2.83
N GLY A 89 12.26 8.41 3.12
CA GLY A 89 12.14 7.59 4.33
C GLY A 89 11.43 8.27 5.51
N GLU A 90 11.63 7.69 6.69
CA GLU A 90 10.95 8.11 7.93
C GLU A 90 11.35 9.52 8.35
N MET A 91 10.35 10.35 8.68
CA MET A 91 10.56 11.62 9.37
C MET A 91 9.79 11.66 10.68
N SER A 92 10.47 12.07 11.75
CA SER A 92 9.78 12.54 12.95
C SER A 92 8.89 13.75 12.63
N PRO A 93 7.81 13.98 13.40
CA PRO A 93 6.95 15.14 13.21
C PRO A 93 7.77 16.44 13.09
N MET A 94 7.64 17.12 11.96
CA MET A 94 8.43 18.31 11.65
C MET A 94 7.68 19.55 12.12
N LEU A 95 8.26 20.29 13.08
CA LEU A 95 7.67 21.52 13.58
C LEU A 95 7.61 22.58 12.46
N ILE A 96 6.41 23.09 12.18
CA ILE A 96 6.21 24.10 11.12
C ILE A 96 5.70 25.45 11.63
N ALA A 97 5.06 25.49 12.81
CA ALA A 97 4.59 26.74 13.39
C ALA A 97 4.58 26.69 14.93
N ARG A 98 4.78 27.84 15.58
CA ARG A 98 4.65 28.03 17.03
C ARG A 98 3.60 29.09 17.33
N ASN A 99 3.10 29.06 18.57
CA ASN A 99 2.20 30.08 19.13
C ASN A 99 0.94 30.33 18.27
N VAL A 100 0.44 29.32 17.56
CA VAL A 100 -0.72 29.47 16.68
C VAL A 100 -2.00 29.44 17.53
N PRO A 101 -2.90 30.43 17.43
CA PRO A 101 -4.19 30.38 18.11
C PRO A 101 -5.00 29.14 17.67
N LEU A 102 -5.17 28.18 18.57
CA LEU A 102 -5.70 26.85 18.26
C LEU A 102 -7.11 26.92 17.68
N VAL A 103 -8.01 27.69 18.32
CA VAL A 103 -9.40 27.85 17.88
C VAL A 103 -9.49 28.49 16.50
N ALA A 104 -8.60 29.44 16.18
CA ALA A 104 -8.56 30.09 14.88
C ALA A 104 -8.10 29.10 13.80
N TRP A 105 -7.03 28.35 14.06
CA TRP A 105 -6.53 27.34 13.14
C TRP A 105 -7.56 26.24 12.85
N LEU A 106 -8.21 25.68 13.89
CA LEU A 106 -9.22 24.62 13.70
C LEU A 106 -10.46 25.08 12.91
N LYS A 107 -10.75 26.39 12.89
CA LYS A 107 -11.87 26.96 12.12
C LYS A 107 -11.48 27.35 10.69
N ASP A 108 -10.20 27.42 10.38
CA ASP A 108 -9.72 27.81 9.07
C ASP A 108 -9.65 26.60 8.11
N ALA A 109 -10.74 26.37 7.39
CA ALA A 109 -10.84 25.29 6.40
C ALA A 109 -9.84 25.43 5.23
N THR A 110 -9.25 26.62 5.01
CA THR A 110 -8.29 26.84 3.92
C THR A 110 -6.90 26.31 4.24
N LEU A 111 -6.60 26.13 5.54
CA LEU A 111 -5.33 25.61 6.05
C LEU A 111 -5.34 24.09 6.22
N ASN A 112 -6.03 23.39 5.32
CA ASN A 112 -5.94 21.94 5.21
C ASN A 112 -4.67 21.57 4.40
N ALA A 113 -3.73 20.88 5.04
CA ALA A 113 -2.46 20.51 4.40
C ALA A 113 -2.55 19.30 3.45
N ARG A 114 -3.73 18.67 3.35
CA ARG A 114 -3.94 17.55 2.41
C ARG A 114 -3.69 17.96 0.96
N GLN A 115 -3.94 19.23 0.61
CA GLN A 115 -3.64 19.78 -0.72
C GLN A 115 -2.13 19.81 -1.04
N PHE A 116 -1.28 19.71 -0.02
CA PHE A 116 0.18 19.61 -0.14
C PHE A 116 0.69 18.21 0.23
N HIS A 117 -0.19 17.21 0.20
CA HIS A 117 0.10 15.82 0.49
C HIS A 117 0.65 15.54 1.89
N VAL A 118 0.29 16.34 2.90
CA VAL A 118 0.71 16.15 4.29
C VAL A 118 -0.43 16.27 5.29
N ILE A 119 -0.26 15.66 6.46
CA ILE A 119 -1.19 15.68 7.59
C ILE A 119 -0.57 16.52 8.71
N LEU A 120 -1.37 17.44 9.26
CA LEU A 120 -0.96 18.30 10.37
C LEU A 120 -1.34 17.71 11.72
N TRP A 121 -0.51 17.99 12.72
CA TRP A 121 -0.77 17.71 14.13
C TRP A 121 -0.42 18.95 14.96
N GLY A 122 -1.32 19.35 15.87
CA GLY A 122 -1.07 20.38 16.86
C GLY A 122 -0.87 19.82 18.27
N THR A 123 0.14 20.32 18.99
CA THR A 123 0.29 20.13 20.44
C THR A 123 0.03 21.45 21.16
N PHE A 124 -0.69 21.42 22.28
CA PHE A 124 -1.04 22.62 23.05
C PHE A 124 -1.12 22.31 24.54
N LYS A 125 -1.09 23.35 25.37
CA LYS A 125 -1.35 23.27 26.82
C LYS A 125 -2.53 24.18 27.15
N GLY A 126 -3.46 23.70 27.97
CA GLY A 126 -4.66 24.44 28.36
C GLY A 126 -5.94 23.89 27.72
N ASP A 127 -7.03 24.64 27.85
CA ASP A 127 -8.34 24.24 27.32
C ASP A 127 -8.37 24.42 25.79
N PRO A 128 -8.62 23.37 24.99
CA PRO A 128 -8.69 23.49 23.53
C PRO A 128 -9.80 24.42 23.03
N ARG A 129 -10.77 24.78 23.87
CA ARG A 129 -11.87 25.69 23.54
C ARG A 129 -11.59 27.14 23.92
N ASP A 130 -10.56 27.40 24.71
CA ASP A 130 -10.15 28.76 25.07
C ASP A 130 -9.51 29.45 23.85
N PRO A 131 -10.05 30.60 23.39
CA PRO A 131 -9.44 31.39 22.32
C PRO A 131 -7.99 31.80 22.57
N ALA A 132 -7.54 31.84 23.83
CA ALA A 132 -6.16 32.15 24.20
C ALA A 132 -5.21 30.95 24.09
N THR A 133 -5.71 29.73 23.90
CA THR A 133 -4.87 28.54 23.79
C THR A 133 -4.04 28.57 22.52
N LEU A 134 -2.73 28.45 22.70
CA LEU A 134 -1.75 28.43 21.63
C LEU A 134 -1.23 27.02 21.38
N ALA A 135 -1.07 26.68 20.10
CA ALA A 135 -0.56 25.41 19.64
C ALA A 135 0.78 25.55 18.92
N ALA A 136 1.62 24.53 19.07
CA ALA A 136 2.71 24.24 18.15
C ALA A 136 2.19 23.25 17.09
N ILE A 137 2.41 23.55 15.82
CA ILE A 137 1.88 22.77 14.69
C ILE A 137 3.03 22.10 13.97
N TYR A 138 2.82 20.83 13.65
CA TYR A 138 3.77 19.92 13.02
C TYR A 138 3.17 19.33 11.75
N ILE A 139 4.01 19.02 10.78
CA ILE A 139 3.69 17.99 9.78
C ILE A 139 4.01 16.65 10.42
N ALA A 140 2.98 15.80 10.59
CA ALA A 140 3.14 14.50 11.24
C ALA A 140 3.52 13.40 10.24
N ARG A 141 2.86 13.38 9.07
CA ARG A 141 3.09 12.38 8.02
C ARG A 141 2.62 12.90 6.67
N ARG A 142 2.97 12.18 5.60
CA ARG A 142 2.36 12.39 4.28
C ARG A 142 0.93 11.89 4.27
N THR A 143 0.08 12.47 3.45
CA THR A 143 -1.19 11.83 3.10
C THR A 143 -0.89 10.57 2.31
N PRO A 144 -1.60 9.45 2.53
CA PRO A 144 -1.36 8.27 1.75
C PRO A 144 -1.61 8.55 0.25
N GLY A 145 -0.64 8.17 -0.59
CA GLY A 145 -0.69 8.39 -2.03
C GLY A 145 -1.69 7.47 -2.75
N PRO A 146 -1.88 7.65 -4.07
CA PRO A 146 -2.78 6.82 -4.88
C PRO A 146 -2.53 5.32 -4.74
N ALA A 147 -1.25 4.89 -4.76
CA ALA A 147 -0.86 3.49 -4.60
C ALA A 147 -1.32 2.89 -3.27
N HIS A 148 -1.10 3.61 -2.17
CA HIS A 148 -1.59 3.18 -0.87
C HIS A 148 -3.12 3.11 -0.85
N GLN A 149 -3.80 4.17 -1.27
CA GLN A 149 -5.28 4.25 -1.20
C GLN A 149 -5.96 3.18 -2.06
N GLN A 150 -5.43 2.92 -3.26
CA GLN A 150 -5.97 1.91 -4.16
C GLN A 150 -5.76 0.50 -3.61
N ALA A 151 -4.57 0.18 -3.09
CA ALA A 151 -4.31 -1.12 -2.47
C ALA A 151 -5.17 -1.34 -1.23
N LEU A 152 -5.27 -0.34 -0.35
CA LEU A 152 -6.13 -0.41 0.84
C LEU A 152 -7.61 -0.60 0.46
N GLY A 153 -8.11 0.20 -0.47
CA GLY A 153 -9.51 0.14 -0.94
C GLY A 153 -9.88 -1.22 -1.55
N ASN A 154 -9.01 -1.77 -2.41
CA ASN A 154 -9.23 -3.08 -3.02
C ASN A 154 -9.16 -4.21 -1.99
N THR A 155 -8.22 -4.13 -1.05
CA THR A 155 -8.11 -5.11 0.05
C THR A 155 -9.37 -5.12 0.91
N MET A 156 -9.85 -3.95 1.35
CA MET A 156 -11.09 -3.84 2.11
C MET A 156 -12.29 -4.38 1.33
N MET A 157 -12.36 -4.10 0.03
CA MET A 157 -13.44 -4.58 -0.83
C MET A 157 -13.42 -6.10 -1.00
N ASP A 158 -12.24 -6.71 -1.17
CA ASP A 158 -12.12 -8.16 -1.31
C ASP A 158 -12.41 -8.89 0.01
N LEU A 159 -11.92 -8.37 1.14
CA LEU A 159 -12.30 -8.88 2.46
C LEU A 159 -13.80 -8.73 2.71
N ALA A 160 -14.41 -7.59 2.37
CA ALA A 160 -15.85 -7.39 2.50
C ALA A 160 -16.66 -8.37 1.64
N ARG A 161 -16.21 -8.68 0.41
CA ARG A 161 -16.84 -9.69 -0.45
C ARG A 161 -16.75 -11.10 0.14
N GLN A 162 -15.59 -11.46 0.70
CA GLN A 162 -15.41 -12.75 1.37
C GLN A 162 -16.27 -12.84 2.64
N ALA A 163 -16.38 -11.74 3.38
CA ALA A 163 -17.20 -11.62 4.59
C ALA A 163 -18.72 -11.60 4.32
N ILE A 164 -19.20 -11.54 3.08
CA ILE A 164 -20.64 -11.71 2.75
C ILE A 164 -21.17 -13.07 3.25
N ASN A 165 -20.29 -14.06 3.38
CA ASN A 165 -20.65 -15.35 3.95
C ASN A 165 -20.80 -15.32 5.48
N PHE A 166 -20.38 -14.22 6.13
CA PHE A 166 -20.37 -14.01 7.57
C PHE A 166 -20.80 -12.56 7.96
N PRO A 167 -21.91 -12.03 7.41
CA PRO A 167 -22.23 -10.60 7.47
C PRO A 167 -22.56 -10.12 8.89
N ASP A 168 -23.00 -11.05 9.74
CA ASP A 168 -23.34 -10.82 11.14
C ASP A 168 -22.17 -11.07 12.09
N ALA A 169 -21.05 -11.60 11.60
CA ALA A 169 -19.89 -11.95 12.42
C ALA A 169 -18.81 -10.86 12.39
N PHE A 170 -18.60 -10.20 11.25
CA PHE A 170 -17.50 -9.24 11.10
C PHE A 170 -17.90 -7.94 10.41
N TYR A 171 -17.12 -6.91 10.66
CA TYR A 171 -17.11 -5.66 9.93
C TYR A 171 -15.67 -5.32 9.53
N VAL A 172 -15.46 -4.97 8.27
CA VAL A 172 -14.17 -4.52 7.74
C VAL A 172 -14.28 -3.03 7.47
N GLY A 173 -13.34 -2.24 7.97
CA GLY A 173 -13.41 -0.80 7.81
C GLY A 173 -12.21 -0.05 8.38
N PRO A 174 -12.26 1.29 8.37
CA PRO A 174 -11.22 2.11 8.98
C PRO A 174 -11.17 1.87 10.49
N CYS A 175 -9.97 1.99 11.07
CA CYS A 175 -9.76 1.93 12.51
C CYS A 175 -9.72 3.33 13.11
N GLU A 176 -10.30 3.50 14.29
CA GLU A 176 -10.05 4.68 15.11
C GLU A 176 -8.68 4.58 15.77
N GLY A 177 -8.17 5.71 16.29
CA GLY A 177 -6.87 5.76 16.96
C GLY A 177 -6.79 4.83 18.17
N LEU A 178 -5.80 3.95 18.16
CA LEU A 178 -5.47 3.02 19.22
C LEU A 178 -4.35 3.60 20.09
N THR A 179 -4.58 3.66 21.40
CA THR A 179 -3.53 4.07 22.33
C THR A 179 -2.61 2.86 22.59
N LEU A 180 -1.41 2.90 22.04
CA LEU A 180 -0.38 1.88 22.17
C LEU A 180 0.16 1.79 23.60
N GLY A 181 0.82 0.68 23.95
CA GLY A 181 1.38 0.48 25.30
C GLY A 181 2.43 1.53 25.72
N ASN A 182 3.00 2.25 24.75
CA ASN A 182 3.94 3.35 24.96
C ASN A 182 3.25 4.72 25.19
N GLY A 183 1.91 4.78 25.13
CA GLY A 183 1.10 5.99 25.26
C GLY A 183 0.92 6.79 23.97
N GLU A 184 1.54 6.38 22.86
CA GLU A 184 1.30 6.96 21.54
C GLU A 184 -0.04 6.50 20.98
N VAL A 185 -0.69 7.36 20.19
CA VAL A 185 -1.91 7.00 19.47
C VAL A 185 -1.54 6.67 18.04
N SER A 186 -1.91 5.47 17.61
CA SER A 186 -1.71 5.00 16.24
C SER A 186 -3.05 4.71 15.57
N GLU A 187 -3.19 5.12 14.31
CA GLU A 187 -4.39 4.87 13.51
C GLU A 187 -4.07 3.87 12.40
N PRO A 188 -4.39 2.56 12.59
CA PRO A 188 -4.25 1.57 11.54
C PRO A 188 -5.05 1.94 10.30
N ASP A 189 -4.52 1.60 9.13
CA ASP A 189 -5.17 1.90 7.85
C ASP A 189 -6.50 1.13 7.68
N MET A 190 -6.57 -0.09 8.24
CA MET A 190 -7.77 -0.93 8.24
C MET A 190 -7.83 -1.78 9.51
N ALA A 191 -9.04 -2.12 9.93
CA ALA A 191 -9.30 -3.14 10.93
C ALA A 191 -10.43 -4.09 10.52
N ILE A 192 -10.41 -5.28 11.14
CA ILE A 192 -11.54 -6.21 11.17
C ILE A 192 -12.07 -6.22 12.60
N PHE A 193 -13.36 -5.96 12.73
CA PHE A 193 -14.09 -5.92 14.00
C PHE A 193 -15.05 -7.10 14.07
N GLN A 194 -15.13 -7.71 15.24
CA GLN A 194 -16.21 -8.65 15.54
C GLN A 194 -17.52 -7.91 15.73
N ARG A 195 -18.60 -8.52 15.25
CA ARG A 195 -19.97 -8.12 15.57
C ARG A 195 -20.49 -9.02 16.68
N ILE A 196 -21.01 -8.41 17.72
CA ILE A 196 -21.66 -9.11 18.84
C ILE A 196 -23.14 -8.75 18.75
N ASP A 197 -24.00 -9.77 18.65
CA ASP A 197 -25.45 -9.62 18.45
C ASP A 197 -25.84 -8.72 17.26
N GLY A 198 -25.04 -8.76 16.18
CA GLY A 198 -25.24 -7.93 14.98
C GLY A 198 -24.87 -6.44 15.16
N LEU A 199 -24.53 -6.00 16.37
CA LEU A 199 -24.05 -4.66 16.67
C LEU A 199 -22.55 -4.55 16.37
N ARG A 200 -22.13 -3.37 15.89
CA ARG A 200 -20.73 -3.10 15.57
C ARG A 200 -19.95 -2.82 16.86
N CYS A 201 -19.01 -3.69 17.21
CA CYS A 201 -18.02 -3.39 18.24
C CYS A 201 -16.84 -2.66 17.60
N ILE A 202 -17.00 -1.37 17.30
CA ILE A 202 -15.94 -0.56 16.65
C ILE A 202 -14.79 -0.18 17.59
N ALA A 203 -14.93 -0.43 18.90
CA ALA A 203 -13.93 -0.06 19.91
C ALA A 203 -12.79 -1.08 20.04
N HIS A 204 -12.98 -2.32 19.57
CA HIS A 204 -12.04 -3.43 19.79
C HIS A 204 -11.82 -4.21 18.50
N PRO A 205 -10.80 -3.84 17.69
CA PRO A 205 -10.46 -4.56 16.47
C PRO A 205 -9.79 -5.90 16.79
N CYS A 206 -10.26 -7.00 16.19
CA CYS A 206 -9.63 -8.32 16.34
C CYS A 206 -8.34 -8.40 15.52
N LEU A 207 -8.36 -7.77 14.35
CA LEU A 207 -7.24 -7.67 13.43
C LEU A 207 -7.06 -6.23 12.98
N VAL A 208 -5.82 -5.78 12.90
CA VAL A 208 -5.45 -4.51 12.27
C VAL A 208 -4.47 -4.72 11.13
N MET A 209 -4.51 -3.82 10.15
CA MET A 209 -3.61 -3.82 9.02
C MET A 209 -3.03 -2.43 8.80
N GLU A 210 -1.72 -2.39 8.62
CA GLU A 210 -0.94 -1.25 8.17
C GLU A 210 -0.42 -1.53 6.77
N LEU A 211 -0.62 -0.57 5.87
CA LEU A 211 -0.05 -0.58 4.54
C LEU A 211 0.84 0.65 4.40
N ASP A 212 2.14 0.44 4.17
CA ASP A 212 3.06 1.53 3.97
C ASP A 212 3.61 1.54 2.55
N HIS A 213 3.42 2.68 1.88
CA HIS A 213 4.07 3.01 0.62
C HIS A 213 4.91 4.28 0.86
N GLU A 214 6.22 4.15 0.73
CA GLU A 214 7.21 5.26 0.81
C GLU A 214 7.32 6.06 2.13
N ASN A 215 6.41 5.91 3.10
CA ASN A 215 6.35 6.83 4.25
C ASN A 215 7.22 6.40 5.44
N ARG A 216 7.29 5.11 5.74
CA ARG A 216 8.01 4.57 6.91
C ARG A 216 9.13 3.65 6.47
N SER A 217 10.23 3.61 7.20
CA SER A 217 11.20 2.52 7.01
C SER A 217 10.57 1.18 7.39
N PHE A 218 11.08 0.07 6.85
CA PHE A 218 10.58 -1.26 7.20
C PHE A 218 10.63 -1.52 8.73
N PRO A 219 11.72 -1.22 9.45
CA PRO A 219 11.78 -1.45 10.90
C PRO A 219 10.69 -0.71 11.69
N VAL A 220 10.27 0.47 11.24
CA VAL A 220 9.24 1.27 11.90
C VAL A 220 7.87 0.65 11.68
N LEU A 221 7.57 0.24 10.44
CA LEU A 221 6.34 -0.49 10.15
C LEU A 221 6.26 -1.77 10.99
N GLU A 222 7.35 -2.54 11.04
CA GLU A 222 7.41 -3.78 11.83
C GLU A 222 7.22 -3.49 13.32
N LYS A 223 7.86 -2.46 13.86
CA LYS A 223 7.68 -2.02 15.25
C LYS A 223 6.22 -1.70 15.56
N TRP A 224 5.57 -0.88 14.73
CA TRP A 224 4.16 -0.50 14.91
C TRP A 224 3.25 -1.73 14.82
N THR A 225 3.52 -2.61 13.86
CA THR A 225 2.76 -3.87 13.70
C THR A 225 2.85 -4.73 14.97
N LYS A 226 4.04 -4.81 15.60
CA LYS A 226 4.22 -5.51 16.88
C LYS A 226 3.56 -4.80 18.06
N GLU A 227 3.60 -3.46 18.09
CA GLU A 227 3.00 -2.67 19.17
C GLU A 227 1.47 -2.80 19.23
N TYR A 228 0.80 -3.09 18.11
CA TYR A 228 -0.63 -3.41 18.15
C TYR A 228 -0.96 -4.67 18.98
N ILE A 229 -0.08 -5.67 18.95
CA ILE A 229 -0.26 -6.86 19.79
C ILE A 229 -0.16 -6.51 21.28
N SER A 230 0.67 -5.52 21.64
CA SER A 230 0.84 -5.07 23.02
C SER A 230 -0.43 -4.46 23.64
N VAL A 231 -1.39 -4.07 22.81
CA VAL A 231 -2.72 -3.57 23.24
C VAL A 231 -3.81 -4.62 23.08
N GLN A 232 -3.44 -5.90 23.14
CA GLN A 232 -4.34 -7.06 23.10
C GLN A 232 -5.11 -7.21 21.78
N ILE A 233 -4.55 -6.72 20.68
CA ILE A 233 -5.02 -7.11 19.34
C ILE A 233 -4.44 -8.49 19.04
N HIS A 234 -5.29 -9.41 18.58
CA HIS A 234 -4.87 -10.80 18.33
C HIS A 234 -3.96 -10.90 17.12
N THR A 235 -4.26 -10.15 16.05
CA THR A 235 -3.52 -10.24 14.79
C THR A 235 -3.23 -8.85 14.23
N ALA A 236 -2.00 -8.63 13.81
CA ALA A 236 -1.55 -7.40 13.17
C ALA A 236 -0.83 -7.72 11.87
N VAL A 237 -1.25 -7.10 10.77
CA VAL A 237 -0.66 -7.28 9.44
C VAL A 237 0.05 -6.01 9.03
N GLY A 238 1.31 -6.13 8.62
CA GLY A 238 2.10 -5.02 8.08
C GLY A 238 2.49 -5.31 6.64
N VAL A 239 2.15 -4.42 5.72
CA VAL A 239 2.57 -4.50 4.31
C VAL A 239 3.46 -3.32 3.97
N LYS A 240 4.71 -3.57 3.59
CA LYS A 240 5.64 -2.55 3.10
C LYS A 240 5.77 -2.67 1.59
N ILE A 241 5.50 -1.59 0.88
CA ILE A 241 5.72 -1.45 -0.55
C ILE A 241 6.91 -0.50 -0.73
N PHE A 242 7.99 -1.02 -1.32
CA PHE A 242 9.25 -0.32 -1.52
C PHE A 242 9.28 0.47 -2.84
N GLY A 243 8.36 0.18 -3.77
CA GLY A 243 8.34 0.78 -5.10
C GLY A 243 9.38 0.12 -6.01
N ASP A 244 9.86 0.87 -7.00
CA ASP A 244 10.81 0.39 -8.02
C ASP A 244 12.07 -0.22 -7.39
N GLN A 245 12.46 -1.38 -7.90
CA GLN A 245 13.71 -2.07 -7.54
C GLN A 245 14.71 -1.84 -8.67
N ASP A 246 15.92 -1.45 -8.28
CA ASP A 246 17.04 -1.16 -9.21
C ASP A 246 16.74 -0.10 -10.29
N GLY A 247 15.69 0.70 -10.12
CA GLY A 247 15.28 1.75 -11.06
C GLY A 247 14.65 1.24 -12.37
N GLU A 248 14.26 -0.03 -12.43
CA GLU A 248 13.63 -0.63 -13.60
C GLU A 248 12.10 -0.55 -13.52
N VAL A 249 11.47 0.10 -14.51
CA VAL A 249 10.01 0.20 -14.62
C VAL A 249 9.40 -1.20 -14.64
N GLY A 250 8.49 -1.45 -13.71
CA GLY A 250 7.78 -2.73 -13.59
C GLY A 250 8.43 -3.78 -12.72
N ARG A 251 9.57 -3.45 -12.10
CA ARG A 251 10.15 -4.24 -11.03
C ARG A 251 9.89 -3.53 -9.73
N PHE A 252 8.92 -4.01 -8.95
CA PHE A 252 8.66 -3.44 -7.63
C PHE A 252 8.87 -4.49 -6.54
N GLY A 253 9.24 -4.02 -5.36
CA GLY A 253 9.46 -4.83 -4.17
C GLY A 253 8.36 -4.57 -3.14
N ALA A 254 7.86 -5.63 -2.52
CA ALA A 254 6.92 -5.51 -1.41
C ALA A 254 7.05 -6.70 -0.46
N VAL A 255 6.82 -6.44 0.83
CA VAL A 255 6.81 -7.45 1.90
C VAL A 255 5.51 -7.37 2.68
N ALA A 256 4.95 -8.52 3.02
CA ALA A 256 3.84 -8.65 3.95
C ALA A 256 4.27 -9.47 5.18
N LEU A 257 3.86 -9.02 6.36
CA LEU A 257 4.10 -9.66 7.64
C LEU A 257 2.77 -9.89 8.36
N MET A 258 2.67 -10.98 9.10
CA MET A 258 1.58 -11.25 10.04
C MET A 258 2.19 -11.55 11.41
N TYR A 259 1.89 -10.67 12.36
CA TYR A 259 2.17 -10.88 13.78
C TYR A 259 0.89 -11.26 14.50
N VAL A 260 1.05 -12.08 15.53
CA VAL A 260 -0.05 -12.64 16.31
C VAL A 260 0.29 -12.59 17.79
N LEU A 261 -0.72 -12.53 18.64
CA LEU A 261 -0.56 -12.65 20.08
C LEU A 261 -0.05 -14.05 20.44
N GLY A 262 1.18 -14.12 20.95
CA GLY A 262 1.80 -15.35 21.46
C GLY A 262 1.27 -15.75 22.83
N GLU A 263 1.58 -16.98 23.25
CA GLU A 263 1.14 -17.53 24.54
C GLU A 263 1.66 -16.74 25.75
N ASP A 264 2.81 -16.09 25.59
CA ASP A 264 3.44 -15.22 26.59
C ASP A 264 2.93 -13.77 26.54
N GLY A 265 1.96 -13.49 25.67
CA GLY A 265 1.43 -12.15 25.40
C GLY A 265 2.33 -11.29 24.51
N ALA A 266 3.42 -11.83 23.96
CA ALA A 266 4.30 -11.10 23.04
C ALA A 266 3.90 -11.30 21.57
N ALA A 267 4.31 -10.36 20.72
CA ALA A 267 4.12 -10.48 19.27
C ALA A 267 4.98 -11.60 18.70
N THR A 268 4.35 -12.62 18.10
CA THR A 268 5.02 -13.73 17.42
C THR A 268 4.84 -13.60 15.91
N LEU A 269 5.91 -13.77 15.12
CA LEU A 269 5.80 -13.79 13.66
C LEU A 269 5.15 -15.10 13.22
N ARG A 270 3.99 -15.03 12.55
CA ARG A 270 3.28 -16.20 12.00
C ARG A 270 3.50 -16.37 10.50
N PHE A 271 3.69 -15.27 9.78
CA PHE A 271 3.86 -15.29 8.32
C PHE A 271 4.71 -14.12 7.85
N ALA A 272 5.56 -14.37 6.86
CA ALA A 272 6.27 -13.36 6.10
C ALA A 272 6.30 -13.75 4.61
N ALA A 273 6.12 -12.79 3.71
CA ALA A 273 6.23 -13.01 2.27
C ALA A 273 6.79 -11.80 1.53
N SER A 274 7.61 -12.08 0.52
CA SER A 274 8.01 -11.15 -0.53
C SER A 274 7.07 -11.33 -1.74
N ILE A 275 6.40 -10.25 -2.14
CA ILE A 275 5.27 -10.26 -3.09
C ILE A 275 5.44 -9.24 -4.22
N GLY A 276 6.67 -8.86 -4.51
CA GLY A 276 7.03 -7.98 -5.62
C GLY A 276 7.13 -8.72 -6.96
N THR A 277 7.32 -7.98 -8.06
CA THR A 277 7.69 -8.55 -9.38
C THR A 277 9.20 -8.79 -9.51
N ALA A 278 9.97 -8.42 -8.48
CA ALA A 278 11.40 -8.63 -8.41
C ALA A 278 11.84 -8.91 -6.96
N PRO A 279 12.96 -9.64 -6.76
CA PRO A 279 13.55 -9.81 -5.44
C PRO A 279 13.85 -8.48 -4.77
N LEU A 280 13.75 -8.45 -3.44
CA LEU A 280 14.09 -7.28 -2.64
C LEU A 280 15.57 -6.95 -2.77
N THR A 281 15.90 -5.68 -2.98
CA THR A 281 17.30 -5.21 -2.96
C THR A 281 17.88 -5.27 -1.54
N PRO A 282 19.23 -5.28 -1.39
CA PRO A 282 19.87 -5.16 -0.08
C PRO A 282 19.44 -3.92 0.71
N GLU A 283 19.08 -2.85 0.00
CA GLU A 283 18.56 -1.62 0.61
C GLU A 283 17.14 -1.82 1.16
N SER A 284 16.23 -2.42 0.38
CA SER A 284 14.89 -2.78 0.84
C SER A 284 14.93 -3.71 2.05
N MET A 285 15.91 -4.62 2.11
CA MET A 285 16.10 -5.53 3.24
C MET A 285 16.81 -4.94 4.46
N ARG A 286 17.22 -3.67 4.39
CA ARG A 286 17.95 -3.02 5.48
C ARG A 286 17.06 -2.91 6.72
N GLY A 287 17.56 -3.41 7.84
CA GLY A 287 16.85 -3.39 9.12
C GLY A 287 15.79 -4.49 9.28
N MET A 288 15.54 -5.33 8.27
CA MET A 288 14.79 -6.57 8.49
C MET A 288 15.53 -7.46 9.49
N SER A 289 14.79 -8.12 10.38
CA SER A 289 15.36 -9.10 11.31
C SER A 289 15.71 -10.40 10.58
N ASP A 290 16.65 -11.18 11.14
CA ASP A 290 16.99 -12.51 10.61
C ASP A 290 15.80 -13.48 10.71
N GLU A 291 14.95 -13.32 11.72
CA GLU A 291 13.69 -14.06 11.87
C GLU A 291 12.76 -13.82 10.67
N VAL A 292 12.52 -12.55 10.32
CA VAL A 292 11.70 -12.20 9.15
C VAL A 292 12.32 -12.75 7.88
N ARG A 293 13.63 -12.58 7.67
CA ARG A 293 14.31 -13.10 6.47
C ARG A 293 14.21 -14.60 6.35
N ALA A 294 14.36 -15.34 7.46
CA ALA A 294 14.31 -16.79 7.47
C ALA A 294 12.89 -17.34 7.24
N ALA A 295 11.86 -16.65 7.74
CA ALA A 295 10.46 -17.04 7.59
C ALA A 295 9.85 -16.63 6.23
N MET A 296 10.51 -15.74 5.50
CA MET A 296 9.95 -15.10 4.31
C MET A 296 9.80 -16.08 3.13
N GLN A 297 8.56 -16.27 2.72
CA GLN A 297 8.21 -16.97 1.48
C GLN A 297 8.41 -16.04 0.28
N HIS A 298 8.85 -16.59 -0.84
CA HIS A 298 9.22 -15.86 -2.04
C HIS A 298 8.24 -16.17 -3.18
N PHE A 299 7.52 -15.16 -3.65
CA PHE A 299 6.50 -15.29 -4.70
C PHE A 299 6.84 -14.53 -5.99
N GLU A 300 8.03 -13.94 -6.07
CA GLU A 300 8.39 -12.94 -7.08
C GLU A 300 8.26 -13.46 -8.51
N ASP A 301 8.68 -14.70 -8.78
CA ASP A 301 8.57 -15.32 -10.10
C ASP A 301 7.12 -15.47 -10.56
N GLY A 302 6.23 -15.89 -9.65
CA GLY A 302 4.81 -16.06 -9.95
C GLY A 302 4.11 -14.71 -10.11
N VAL A 303 4.43 -13.73 -9.26
CA VAL A 303 3.91 -12.36 -9.38
C VAL A 303 4.36 -11.72 -10.69
N ALA A 304 5.64 -11.84 -11.05
CA ALA A 304 6.19 -11.34 -12.31
C ALA A 304 5.53 -11.99 -13.53
N HIS A 305 5.30 -13.31 -13.48
CA HIS A 305 4.60 -14.03 -14.54
C HIS A 305 3.17 -13.52 -14.74
N GLU A 306 2.39 -13.43 -13.67
CA GLU A 306 1.00 -12.98 -13.75
C GLU A 306 0.88 -11.50 -14.12
N ALA A 307 1.80 -10.65 -13.65
CA ALA A 307 1.90 -9.25 -14.03
C ALA A 307 2.20 -9.07 -15.52
N ALA A 308 3.12 -9.87 -16.08
CA ALA A 308 3.44 -9.86 -17.52
C ALA A 308 2.26 -10.29 -18.40
N LEU A 309 1.32 -11.08 -17.87
CA LEU A 309 0.07 -11.45 -18.53
C LEU A 309 -1.07 -10.44 -18.29
N HIS A 310 -0.82 -9.35 -17.56
CA HIS A 310 -1.80 -8.35 -17.15
C HIS A 310 -2.99 -8.93 -16.38
N HIS A 311 -2.75 -10.01 -15.62
CA HIS A 311 -3.79 -10.58 -14.78
C HIS A 311 -4.02 -9.70 -13.55
N VAL A 312 -5.26 -9.27 -13.34
CA VAL A 312 -5.66 -8.47 -12.17
C VAL A 312 -5.89 -9.30 -10.91
N ARG A 313 -5.87 -10.62 -11.04
CA ARG A 313 -5.99 -11.62 -9.96
C ARG A 313 -5.06 -12.76 -10.25
N TRP A 314 -4.64 -13.47 -9.21
CA TRP A 314 -3.81 -14.66 -9.38
C TRP A 314 -4.53 -15.71 -10.23
N ALA A 315 -3.92 -16.11 -11.35
CA ALA A 315 -4.42 -17.15 -12.22
C ALA A 315 -3.35 -18.21 -12.55
N HIS A 316 -2.25 -18.24 -11.80
CA HIS A 316 -1.16 -19.17 -12.06
C HIS A 316 -1.65 -20.61 -11.91
N PRO A 317 -1.48 -21.48 -12.93
CA PRO A 317 -2.12 -22.78 -12.97
C PRO A 317 -1.58 -23.78 -11.95
N THR A 318 -0.35 -23.58 -11.47
CA THR A 318 0.38 -24.55 -10.63
C THR A 318 0.96 -23.99 -9.34
N LEU A 319 1.00 -22.66 -9.18
CA LEU A 319 1.60 -22.02 -8.01
C LEU A 319 0.46 -21.55 -7.12
N ALA A 320 0.61 -21.76 -5.81
CA ALA A 320 -0.35 -21.25 -4.85
C ALA A 320 -0.33 -19.72 -4.85
N PRO A 321 -1.50 -19.06 -4.72
CA PRO A 321 -1.55 -17.60 -4.61
C PRO A 321 -0.85 -17.12 -3.35
N PRO A 322 -0.14 -15.98 -3.38
CA PRO A 322 0.35 -15.34 -2.18
C PRO A 322 -0.84 -14.80 -1.38
N ARG A 323 -1.10 -15.36 -0.20
CA ARG A 323 -2.20 -14.95 0.67
C ARG A 323 -1.89 -15.15 2.15
N ILE A 324 -2.45 -14.29 2.99
CA ILE A 324 -2.51 -14.50 4.44
C ILE A 324 -3.87 -15.12 4.76
N GLU A 325 -3.86 -16.38 5.18
CA GLU A 325 -5.07 -17.07 5.65
C GLU A 325 -5.46 -16.53 7.02
N LEU A 326 -6.73 -16.22 7.22
CA LEU A 326 -7.27 -15.77 8.50
C LEU A 326 -8.12 -16.89 9.11
N THR A 327 -7.72 -17.34 10.28
CA THR A 327 -8.40 -18.39 11.05
C THR A 327 -9.37 -17.80 12.06
N VAL A 328 -10.14 -18.65 12.74
CA VAL A 328 -11.00 -18.23 13.86
C VAL A 328 -10.17 -17.58 14.95
N ASP A 329 -9.00 -18.16 15.26
CA ASP A 329 -8.11 -17.67 16.32
C ASP A 329 -7.51 -16.30 16.01
N ASP A 330 -7.45 -15.92 14.72
CA ASP A 330 -7.00 -14.59 14.29
C ASP A 330 -8.06 -13.50 14.47
N LEU A 331 -9.34 -13.88 14.61
CA LEU A 331 -10.49 -12.98 14.46
C LEU A 331 -11.46 -12.99 15.64
N TRP A 332 -11.31 -13.88 16.62
CA TRP A 332 -12.30 -14.09 17.66
C TRP A 332 -11.75 -13.79 19.05
N TYR A 333 -12.44 -12.92 19.80
CA TYR A 333 -12.17 -12.72 21.22
C TYR A 333 -12.75 -13.88 22.03
N GLN A 334 -11.93 -14.50 22.89
CA GLN A 334 -12.44 -15.32 23.99
C GLN A 334 -12.80 -14.37 25.14
N ASP A 335 -14.09 -14.19 25.40
CA ASP A 335 -14.57 -13.69 26.69
C ASP A 335 -15.05 -14.90 27.50
N GLU A 336 -14.80 -14.90 28.82
CA GLU A 336 -15.16 -15.97 29.75
C GLU A 336 -16.66 -16.30 29.70
N ASP A 337 -17.49 -15.33 29.29
CA ASP A 337 -18.95 -15.47 29.15
C ASP A 337 -19.44 -15.67 27.69
N ASN A 338 -18.60 -15.47 26.68
CA ASN A 338 -18.96 -15.63 25.26
C ASN A 338 -18.02 -16.62 24.56
N LEU A 339 -18.30 -17.90 24.82
CA LEU A 339 -17.73 -19.04 24.14
C LEU A 339 -17.65 -18.81 22.62
N LEU A 340 -16.59 -19.34 22.01
CA LEU A 340 -16.43 -19.66 20.58
C LEU A 340 -17.65 -20.34 19.90
N GLY A 341 -18.74 -20.64 20.62
CA GLY A 341 -19.95 -21.28 20.11
C GLY A 341 -20.72 -20.49 19.05
N ALA A 342 -20.45 -19.18 18.90
CA ALA A 342 -20.98 -18.37 17.80
C ALA A 342 -19.97 -18.16 16.65
N ALA A 343 -18.72 -18.62 16.79
CA ALA A 343 -17.74 -18.52 15.72
C ALA A 343 -18.18 -19.41 14.54
N PRO A 344 -18.11 -18.92 13.29
CA PRO A 344 -18.42 -19.75 12.13
C PRO A 344 -17.52 -20.98 12.13
N PRO A 345 -18.07 -22.21 12.15
CA PRO A 345 -17.27 -23.43 12.30
C PRO A 345 -16.29 -23.67 11.14
N ASN A 346 -16.45 -22.94 10.02
CA ASN A 346 -15.57 -22.98 8.86
C ASN A 346 -15.30 -21.56 8.35
N LEU A 347 -14.40 -20.83 9.02
CA LEU A 347 -13.85 -19.55 8.53
C LEU A 347 -12.80 -19.73 7.41
N THR A 348 -12.81 -20.89 6.75
CA THR A 348 -11.79 -21.38 5.80
C THR A 348 -11.69 -20.58 4.50
N SER A 349 -12.35 -19.43 4.39
CA SER A 349 -12.40 -18.63 3.17
C SER A 349 -12.06 -17.15 3.36
N LEU A 350 -11.69 -16.70 4.56
CA LEU A 350 -11.24 -15.31 4.75
C LEU A 350 -9.71 -15.25 4.65
N PHE A 351 -9.22 -14.48 3.69
CA PHE A 351 -7.80 -14.28 3.46
C PHE A 351 -7.53 -12.90 2.87
N ILE A 352 -6.32 -12.41 3.13
CA ILE A 352 -5.78 -11.21 2.48
C ILE A 352 -5.05 -11.66 1.21
N ASP A 353 -5.59 -11.27 0.04
CA ASP A 353 -4.98 -11.55 -1.27
C ASP A 353 -3.79 -10.61 -1.49
N LEU A 354 -2.58 -11.11 -1.26
CA LEU A 354 -1.36 -10.31 -1.33
C LEU A 354 -1.00 -9.93 -2.77
N TYR A 355 -1.38 -10.74 -3.76
CA TYR A 355 -1.19 -10.38 -5.17
C TYR A 355 -2.03 -9.15 -5.51
N THR A 356 -3.29 -9.12 -5.07
CA THR A 356 -4.18 -8.00 -5.31
C THR A 356 -3.70 -6.74 -4.58
N VAL A 357 -3.22 -6.86 -3.33
CA VAL A 357 -2.59 -5.74 -2.59
C VAL A 357 -1.44 -5.14 -3.40
N ALA A 358 -0.50 -5.99 -3.82
CA ALA A 358 0.72 -5.60 -4.51
C ALA A 358 0.43 -4.99 -5.89
N MET A 359 -0.40 -5.64 -6.71
CA MET A 359 -0.73 -5.16 -8.06
C MET A 359 -1.62 -3.93 -8.06
N SER A 360 -2.47 -3.75 -7.04
CA SER A 360 -3.27 -2.53 -6.90
C SER A 360 -2.42 -1.31 -6.58
N ALA A 361 -1.40 -1.46 -5.73
CA ALA A 361 -0.43 -0.41 -5.49
C ALA A 361 0.38 -0.13 -6.75
N TYR A 362 0.93 -1.17 -7.38
CA TYR A 362 1.74 -1.07 -8.58
C TYR A 362 1.02 -0.36 -9.74
N SER A 363 -0.23 -0.74 -10.01
CA SER A 363 -1.04 -0.11 -11.07
C SER A 363 -1.33 1.37 -10.82
N ALA A 364 -1.20 1.87 -9.59
CA ALA A 364 -1.35 3.29 -9.29
C ALA A 364 -0.03 4.07 -9.35
N MET A 365 1.11 3.36 -9.38
CA MET A 365 2.44 3.95 -9.52
C MET A 365 2.81 4.16 -11.01
N THR A 366 2.32 3.29 -11.89
CA THR A 366 2.52 3.33 -13.35
C THR A 366 1.37 3.98 -14.08
#